data_AF-K1SFV4-F1
#
_entry.id   AF-K1SFV4-F1
#
_cell.length_a   1.000
_cell.length_b   1.000
_cell.length_c   1.000
_cell.angle_alpha   90.00
_cell.angle_beta   90.00
_cell.angle_gamma   90.00
#
_symmetry.space_group_name_H-M   'P 1'
#
loop_
_entity.id
_entity.type
_entity.pdbx_description
1 polymer ?
#
loop_
_entity_poly.entity_id
_entity_poly.type
_entity_poly.pdbx_seq_one_letter_code
_entity_poly.pdbx_strand_id
1 'polypeptide(L)'
;NVISNPKFLYSAFYSFTNEQVVDFFNKHGLPTKVERGKRVFPASDKSSDVIRTLEKECKRLGVAVLLHTEVKKLQIKESEVTGVVLKNQHTLPADKVIVATGGCSYVSTGSTGDGYEFAKEAGHTVTAIRPGLTGIVTADNIGKQLQGLTLKNCRVSIQRESGKQKSLYDGFGEVLFTHYGVSGPLMLSASSIVGDKLQKEPLILHIDLKPALSMEQLDKRIVERFFGTHEFIVEKCLQKSSSCQHGNRSVVPCRLGC
;
A
#
# COMPACT_ATOMS: atom_id res chain seq x y z
N ASN A 1 7.71 6.47 -5.25
CA ASN A 1 6.98 5.47 -4.44
C ASN A 1 7.61 4.08 -4.46
N VAL A 2 8.87 3.92 -4.88
CA VAL A 2 9.56 2.62 -4.87
C VAL A 2 10.49 2.63 -3.66
N ILE A 3 10.10 1.89 -2.62
CA ILE A 3 10.80 1.92 -1.33
C ILE A 3 12.10 1.11 -1.39
N SER A 4 12.07 -0.04 -2.06
CA SER A 4 13.23 -0.93 -2.24
C SER A 4 13.78 -0.81 -3.67
N ASN A 5 15.09 -0.72 -3.80
CA ASN A 5 15.80 -0.66 -5.10
C ASN A 5 15.28 0.43 -6.06
N PRO A 6 15.17 1.70 -5.63
CA PRO A 6 14.54 2.76 -6.44
C PRO A 6 15.24 3.01 -7.79
N LYS A 7 16.56 2.79 -7.86
CA LYS A 7 17.35 2.98 -9.07
C LYS A 7 17.19 1.85 -10.10
N PHE A 8 16.69 0.68 -9.69
CA PHE A 8 16.57 -0.50 -10.56
C PHE A 8 15.65 -0.23 -11.77
N LEU A 9 14.60 0.56 -11.58
CA LEU A 9 13.62 0.84 -12.62
C LEU A 9 14.03 1.91 -13.63
N TYR A 10 15.20 2.56 -13.48
CA TYR A 10 15.62 3.61 -14.40
C TYR A 10 15.72 3.12 -15.85
N SER A 11 16.32 1.95 -16.08
CA SER A 11 16.44 1.36 -17.42
C SER A 11 15.06 1.12 -18.07
N ALA A 12 14.11 0.58 -17.29
CA ALA A 12 12.74 0.36 -17.76
C ALA A 12 12.04 1.69 -18.09
N PHE A 13 12.18 2.71 -17.26
CA PHE A 13 11.57 4.02 -17.50
C PHE A 13 12.20 4.80 -18.66
N TYR A 14 13.45 4.52 -19.03
CA TYR A 14 14.01 5.06 -20.28
C TYR A 14 13.34 4.47 -21.52
N SER A 15 12.78 3.26 -21.42
CA SER A 15 12.14 2.56 -22.54
C SER A 15 10.63 2.78 -22.58
N PHE A 16 9.97 2.82 -21.41
CA PHE A 16 8.52 2.93 -21.30
C PHE A 16 8.10 3.65 -20.00
N THR A 17 7.61 4.88 -20.13
CA THR A 17 7.20 5.76 -19.03
C THR A 17 5.74 5.56 -18.63
N ASN A 18 5.36 6.12 -17.49
CA ASN A 18 3.96 6.20 -17.07
C ASN A 18 3.09 7.02 -18.04
N GLU A 19 3.64 8.03 -18.70
CA GLU A 19 2.90 8.81 -19.72
C GLU A 19 2.64 7.95 -20.95
N GLN A 20 3.62 7.15 -21.38
CA GLN A 20 3.45 6.20 -22.48
C GLN A 20 2.41 5.10 -22.16
N VAL A 21 2.28 4.67 -20.89
CA VAL A 21 1.19 3.78 -20.45
C VAL A 21 -0.17 4.45 -20.67
N VAL A 22 -0.30 5.72 -20.27
CA VAL A 22 -1.55 6.48 -20.44
C VAL A 22 -1.87 6.65 -21.92
N ASP A 23 -0.89 7.03 -22.73
CA ASP A 23 -1.04 7.16 -24.18
C ASP A 23 -1.42 5.84 -24.84
N PHE A 24 -0.83 4.72 -24.39
CA PHE A 24 -1.17 3.39 -24.88
C PHE A 24 -2.67 3.11 -24.67
N PHE A 25 -3.19 3.31 -23.46
CA PHE A 25 -4.61 3.06 -23.19
C PHE A 25 -5.53 4.01 -23.98
N ASN A 26 -5.19 5.30 -24.06
CA ASN A 26 -5.98 6.26 -24.85
C ASN A 26 -6.00 5.90 -26.34
N LYS A 27 -4.85 5.51 -26.91
CA LYS A 27 -4.74 5.07 -28.32
C LYS A 27 -5.54 3.79 -28.61
N HIS A 28 -5.74 2.93 -27.61
CA HIS A 28 -6.53 1.70 -27.73
C HIS A 28 -7.99 1.88 -27.28
N GLY A 29 -8.47 3.13 -27.22
CA GLY A 29 -9.88 3.44 -27.01
C GLY A 29 -10.32 3.36 -25.55
N LEU A 30 -9.40 3.50 -24.59
CA LEU A 30 -9.69 3.63 -23.17
C LEU A 30 -9.33 5.03 -22.67
N PRO A 31 -10.27 5.99 -22.70
CA PRO A 31 -10.06 7.31 -22.14
C PRO A 31 -9.73 7.24 -20.65
N THR A 32 -8.79 8.07 -20.20
CA THR A 32 -8.37 8.13 -18.80
C THR A 32 -8.64 9.50 -18.17
N LYS A 33 -8.83 9.54 -16.85
CA LYS A 33 -8.91 10.76 -16.04
C LYS A 33 -7.85 10.78 -14.95
N VAL A 34 -7.41 11.96 -14.55
CA VAL A 34 -6.45 12.16 -13.46
C VAL A 34 -7.17 12.70 -12.23
N GLU A 35 -6.99 12.03 -11.10
CA GLU A 35 -7.55 12.45 -9.82
C GLU A 35 -6.49 12.99 -8.85
N ARG A 36 -6.94 13.36 -7.64
CA ARG A 36 -6.08 13.78 -6.53
C ARG A 36 -4.93 12.79 -6.33
N GLY A 37 -3.73 13.34 -6.16
CA GLY A 37 -2.49 12.57 -6.01
C GLY A 37 -1.91 12.06 -7.34
N LYS A 38 -2.31 12.63 -8.48
CA LYS A 38 -1.87 12.23 -9.84
C LYS A 38 -2.19 10.76 -10.15
N ARG A 39 -3.27 10.25 -9.56
CA ARG A 39 -3.74 8.88 -9.80
C ARG A 39 -4.53 8.87 -11.11
N VAL A 40 -4.24 7.91 -11.98
CA VAL A 40 -4.91 7.79 -13.28
C VAL A 40 -5.93 6.66 -13.20
N PHE A 41 -7.15 6.93 -13.65
CA PHE A 41 -8.25 5.99 -13.68
C PHE A 41 -8.87 5.93 -15.08
N PRO A 42 -9.51 4.82 -15.47
CA PRO A 42 -10.43 4.82 -16.61
C PRO A 42 -11.50 5.90 -16.41
N ALA A 43 -11.84 6.64 -17.46
CA ALA A 43 -12.90 7.63 -17.40
C ALA A 43 -14.27 6.99 -17.03
N SER A 44 -14.43 5.69 -17.30
CA SER A 44 -15.62 4.89 -16.98
C SER A 44 -15.70 4.41 -15.52
N ASP A 45 -14.64 4.58 -14.73
CA ASP A 45 -14.49 4.02 -13.37
C ASP A 45 -14.58 2.48 -13.30
N LYS A 46 -14.41 1.78 -14.42
CA LYS A 46 -14.50 0.31 -14.48
C LYS A 46 -13.14 -0.33 -14.76
N SER A 47 -12.68 -1.17 -13.85
CA SER A 47 -11.45 -1.97 -14.04
C SER A 47 -11.55 -2.97 -15.20
N SER A 48 -12.76 -3.46 -15.49
CA SER A 48 -13.02 -4.38 -16.59
C SER A 48 -12.68 -3.79 -17.96
N ASP A 49 -12.74 -2.47 -18.12
CA ASP A 49 -12.40 -1.81 -19.38
C ASP A 49 -10.88 -1.84 -19.64
N VAL A 50 -10.06 -1.77 -18.59
CA VAL A 50 -8.60 -1.96 -18.67
C VAL A 50 -8.28 -3.37 -19.17
N ILE A 51 -8.89 -4.38 -18.53
CA ILE A 51 -8.68 -5.80 -18.86
C ILE A 51 -9.08 -6.07 -20.31
N ARG A 52 -10.26 -5.61 -20.72
CA ARG A 52 -10.76 -5.78 -22.08
C ARG A 52 -9.87 -5.10 -23.12
N THR A 53 -9.29 -3.95 -22.80
CA THR A 53 -8.37 -3.24 -23.71
C THR A 53 -7.10 -4.06 -23.94
N LEU A 54 -6.51 -4.61 -22.88
CA LEU A 54 -5.34 -5.49 -22.98
C LEU A 54 -5.66 -6.81 -23.70
N GLU A 55 -6.80 -7.42 -23.40
CA GLU A 55 -7.25 -8.66 -24.04
C GLU A 55 -7.43 -8.47 -25.56
N LYS A 56 -8.08 -7.36 -25.96
CA LYS A 56 -8.24 -7.01 -27.38
C LYS A 56 -6.90 -6.83 -28.08
N GLU A 57 -5.93 -6.21 -27.41
CA GLU A 57 -4.61 -5.98 -27.98
C GLU A 57 -3.80 -7.28 -28.12
N CYS A 58 -3.83 -8.15 -27.11
CA CYS A 58 -3.28 -9.50 -27.21
C CYS A 58 -3.90 -10.27 -28.39
N LYS A 59 -5.23 -10.22 -28.54
CA LYS A 59 -5.93 -10.86 -29.67
C LYS A 59 -5.53 -10.27 -31.01
N ARG A 60 -5.41 -8.93 -31.11
CA ARG A 60 -4.98 -8.22 -32.34
C ARG A 60 -3.58 -8.64 -32.76
N LEU A 61 -2.69 -8.85 -31.81
CA LEU A 61 -1.30 -9.27 -32.03
C LEU A 61 -1.13 -10.79 -32.20
N GLY A 62 -2.22 -11.57 -32.12
CA GLY A 62 -2.16 -13.03 -32.25
C GLY A 62 -1.53 -13.75 -31.06
N VAL A 63 -1.51 -13.12 -29.88
CA VAL A 63 -1.01 -13.74 -28.64
C VAL A 63 -1.97 -14.84 -28.18
N ALA A 64 -1.46 -16.06 -28.02
CA ALA A 64 -2.21 -17.16 -27.45
C ALA A 64 -2.32 -17.01 -25.92
N VAL A 65 -3.55 -16.97 -25.40
CA VAL A 65 -3.83 -16.87 -23.96
C VAL A 65 -4.48 -18.16 -23.48
N LEU A 66 -3.78 -18.89 -22.62
CA LEU A 66 -4.24 -20.16 -22.04
C LEU A 66 -4.69 -19.93 -20.60
N LEU A 67 -6.00 -19.86 -20.38
CA LEU A 67 -6.59 -19.78 -19.04
C LEU A 67 -6.67 -21.18 -18.40
N HIS A 68 -6.89 -21.23 -17.08
CA HIS A 68 -6.98 -22.49 -16.30
C HIS A 68 -5.78 -23.43 -16.52
N THR A 69 -4.62 -22.85 -16.84
CA THR A 69 -3.40 -23.57 -17.22
C THR A 69 -2.31 -23.25 -16.20
N GLU A 70 -2.37 -23.93 -15.05
CA GLU A 70 -1.44 -23.70 -13.95
C GLU A 70 -0.06 -24.26 -14.29
N VAL A 71 0.97 -23.40 -14.25
CA VAL A 71 2.38 -23.79 -14.38
C VAL A 71 2.87 -24.29 -13.03
N LYS A 72 3.48 -25.48 -13.01
CA LYS A 72 4.00 -26.10 -11.79
C LYS A 72 5.47 -25.82 -11.54
N LYS A 73 6.29 -25.76 -12.60
CA LYS A 73 7.72 -25.48 -12.53
C LYS A 73 8.31 -25.07 -13.88
N LEU A 74 9.51 -24.52 -13.86
CA LEU A 74 10.29 -24.29 -15.07
C LEU A 74 10.91 -25.61 -15.56
N GLN A 75 11.06 -25.74 -16.88
CA GLN A 75 11.85 -26.81 -17.48
C GLN A 75 13.22 -26.27 -17.87
N ILE A 76 14.26 -26.64 -17.12
CA ILE A 76 15.63 -26.19 -17.31
C ILE A 76 16.52 -27.39 -17.65
N LYS A 77 17.31 -27.30 -18.72
CA LYS A 77 18.29 -28.30 -19.14
C LYS A 77 19.61 -27.58 -19.41
N GLU A 78 20.72 -28.11 -18.88
CA GLU A 78 22.05 -27.54 -19.12
C GLU A 78 22.16 -26.03 -18.78
N SER A 79 21.41 -25.58 -17.76
CA SER A 79 21.27 -24.17 -17.34
C SER A 79 20.50 -23.25 -18.31
N GLU A 80 19.81 -23.81 -19.30
CA GLU A 80 18.93 -23.08 -20.21
C GLU A 80 17.47 -23.46 -20.01
N VAL A 81 16.56 -22.47 -20.09
CA VAL A 81 15.13 -22.73 -20.07
C VAL A 81 14.70 -23.33 -21.41
N THR A 82 13.92 -24.41 -21.35
CA THR A 82 13.40 -25.09 -22.54
C THR A 82 11.87 -25.14 -22.56
N GLY A 83 11.22 -24.55 -21.56
CA GLY A 83 9.77 -24.48 -21.44
C GLY A 83 9.28 -24.43 -20.01
N VAL A 84 8.01 -24.78 -19.83
CA VAL A 84 7.34 -24.89 -18.53
C VAL A 84 6.61 -26.22 -18.40
N VAL A 85 6.56 -26.76 -17.19
CA VAL A 85 5.78 -27.96 -16.87
C VAL A 85 4.49 -27.53 -16.19
N LEU A 86 3.35 -27.97 -16.72
CA LEU A 86 2.03 -27.68 -16.20
C LEU A 86 1.67 -28.62 -15.03
N LYS A 87 0.67 -28.24 -14.24
CA LYS A 87 0.16 -29.05 -13.11
C LYS A 87 -0.28 -30.46 -13.52
N ASN A 88 -0.79 -30.61 -14.73
CA ASN A 88 -1.19 -31.90 -15.30
C ASN A 88 -0.03 -32.70 -15.91
N GLN A 89 1.23 -32.31 -15.64
CA GLN A 89 2.46 -32.92 -16.13
C GLN A 89 2.73 -32.74 -17.63
N HIS A 90 1.90 -32.00 -18.36
CA HIS A 90 2.18 -31.63 -19.74
C HIS A 90 3.25 -30.54 -19.81
N THR A 91 4.15 -30.61 -20.80
CA THR A 91 5.18 -29.59 -21.03
C THR A 91 4.77 -28.66 -22.16
N LEU A 92 4.93 -27.35 -21.96
CA LEU A 92 4.90 -26.37 -23.04
C LEU A 92 6.32 -25.93 -23.37
N PRO A 93 6.87 -26.26 -24.55
CA PRO A 93 8.21 -25.85 -24.94
C PRO A 93 8.27 -24.35 -25.23
N ALA A 94 9.37 -23.71 -24.83
CA ALA A 94 9.64 -22.31 -25.13
C ALA A 94 11.14 -22.01 -24.99
N ASP A 95 11.67 -21.18 -25.90
CA ASP A 95 13.07 -20.73 -25.84
C ASP A 95 13.27 -19.64 -24.76
N LYS A 96 12.19 -18.96 -24.37
CA LYS A 96 12.19 -17.87 -23.39
C LYS A 96 10.94 -17.94 -22.53
N VAL A 97 11.11 -17.69 -21.23
CA VAL A 97 10.02 -17.65 -20.26
C VAL A 97 10.10 -16.35 -19.47
N ILE A 98 8.98 -15.62 -19.39
CA ILE A 98 8.84 -14.41 -18.57
C ILE A 98 7.97 -14.77 -17.36
N VAL A 99 8.53 -14.64 -16.15
CA VAL A 99 7.80 -14.89 -14.90
C VAL A 99 7.07 -13.60 -14.49
N ALA A 100 5.74 -13.61 -14.60
CA ALA A 100 4.86 -12.49 -14.26
C ALA A 100 3.73 -12.91 -13.29
N THR A 101 4.01 -13.80 -12.34
CA THR A 101 3.03 -14.44 -11.43
C THR A 101 2.64 -13.60 -10.20
N GLY A 102 3.09 -12.35 -10.12
CA GLY A 102 2.82 -11.47 -8.98
C GLY A 102 3.62 -11.84 -7.74
N GLY A 103 3.06 -11.53 -6.55
CA GLY A 103 3.68 -11.82 -5.25
C GLY A 103 2.91 -12.85 -4.43
N CYS A 104 2.83 -12.64 -3.11
CA CYS A 104 2.02 -13.46 -2.18
C CYS A 104 0.86 -12.69 -1.52
N SER A 105 0.55 -11.48 -1.97
CA SER A 105 -0.61 -10.73 -1.47
C SER A 105 -1.88 -11.25 -2.12
N TYR A 106 -3.01 -11.31 -1.38
CA TYR A 106 -4.32 -11.70 -1.93
C TYR A 106 -4.28 -13.02 -2.73
N VAL A 107 -3.88 -14.11 -2.06
CA VAL A 107 -3.71 -15.44 -2.70
C VAL A 107 -4.95 -15.94 -3.45
N SER A 108 -6.15 -15.52 -3.04
CA SER A 108 -7.41 -15.83 -3.72
C SER A 108 -7.52 -15.26 -5.13
N THR A 109 -6.66 -14.29 -5.49
CA THR A 109 -6.58 -13.71 -6.85
C THR A 109 -5.59 -14.44 -7.76
N GLY A 110 -4.86 -15.43 -7.24
CA GLY A 110 -3.89 -16.26 -7.99
C GLY A 110 -2.41 -15.96 -7.70
N SER A 111 -2.10 -14.89 -6.97
CA SER A 111 -0.74 -14.57 -6.52
C SER A 111 -0.35 -15.40 -5.28
N THR A 112 0.06 -16.64 -5.52
CA THR A 112 0.38 -17.67 -4.51
C THR A 112 1.87 -17.78 -4.17
N GLY A 113 2.73 -16.99 -4.83
CA GLY A 113 4.18 -17.02 -4.63
C GLY A 113 4.96 -17.97 -5.54
N ASP A 114 4.30 -18.60 -6.52
CA ASP A 114 4.93 -19.58 -7.43
C ASP A 114 6.17 -19.03 -8.14
N GLY A 115 6.15 -17.74 -8.50
CA GLY A 115 7.29 -17.08 -9.15
C GLY A 115 8.57 -17.05 -8.30
N TYR A 116 8.44 -17.08 -6.97
CA TYR A 116 9.59 -17.17 -6.08
C TYR A 116 10.25 -18.54 -6.15
N GLU A 117 9.45 -19.60 -6.24
CA GLU A 117 9.98 -20.96 -6.42
C GLU A 117 10.62 -21.11 -7.79
N PHE A 118 10.00 -20.58 -8.86
CA PHE A 118 10.59 -20.57 -10.20
C PHE A 118 11.94 -19.83 -10.23
N ALA A 119 12.04 -18.70 -9.52
CA ALA A 119 13.30 -17.97 -9.41
C ALA A 119 14.38 -18.80 -8.71
N LYS A 120 14.05 -19.50 -7.61
CA LYS A 120 14.99 -20.40 -6.91
C LYS A 120 15.43 -21.57 -7.79
N GLU A 121 14.50 -22.20 -8.53
CA GLU A 121 14.80 -23.28 -9.48
C GLU A 121 15.78 -22.83 -10.57
N ALA A 122 15.67 -21.58 -11.01
CA ALA A 122 16.60 -20.95 -11.94
C ALA A 122 17.92 -20.44 -11.30
N GLY A 123 18.14 -20.71 -10.00
CA GLY A 123 19.37 -20.36 -9.30
C GLY A 123 19.42 -18.94 -8.72
N HIS A 124 18.30 -18.21 -8.72
CA HIS A 124 18.24 -16.86 -8.13
C HIS A 124 18.04 -16.89 -6.61
N THR A 125 18.57 -15.86 -5.95
CA THR A 125 18.27 -15.57 -4.54
C THR A 125 16.94 -14.83 -4.42
N VAL A 126 16.02 -15.38 -3.62
CA VAL A 126 14.77 -14.69 -3.24
C VAL A 126 14.96 -14.03 -1.88
N THR A 127 14.70 -12.72 -1.81
CA THR A 127 14.76 -11.96 -0.55
C THR A 127 13.65 -12.37 0.41
N ALA A 128 13.77 -12.01 1.69
CA ALA A 128 12.69 -12.21 2.65
C ALA A 128 11.38 -11.55 2.16
N ILE A 129 10.32 -12.35 2.07
CA ILE A 129 8.99 -11.89 1.67
C ILE A 129 8.31 -11.28 2.88
N ARG A 130 7.77 -10.08 2.73
CA ARG A 130 7.16 -9.31 3.81
C ARG A 130 5.89 -8.59 3.34
N PRO A 131 4.90 -8.40 4.22
CA PRO A 131 3.74 -7.58 3.91
C PRO A 131 4.18 -6.14 3.64
N GLY A 132 3.55 -5.51 2.65
CA GLY A 132 3.70 -4.10 2.35
C GLY A 132 2.35 -3.52 1.97
N LEU A 133 2.15 -2.23 2.25
CA LEU A 133 0.86 -1.57 2.08
C LEU A 133 -0.28 -2.28 2.83
N THR A 134 -0.05 -2.61 4.10
CA THR A 134 -1.03 -3.24 4.99
C THR A 134 -1.39 -2.32 6.16
N GLY A 135 -2.53 -2.59 6.81
CA GLY A 135 -2.83 -1.99 8.11
C GLY A 135 -1.79 -2.39 9.16
N ILE A 136 -1.71 -1.61 10.23
CA ILE A 136 -0.85 -1.86 11.39
C ILE A 136 -1.78 -2.18 12.57
N VAL A 137 -1.53 -3.31 13.20
CA VAL A 137 -2.31 -3.76 14.36
C VAL A 137 -1.83 -3.00 15.61
N THR A 138 -2.79 -2.55 16.41
CA THR A 138 -2.51 -1.87 17.67
C THR A 138 -2.48 -2.90 18.79
N ALA A 139 -1.55 -2.76 19.73
CA ALA A 139 -1.44 -3.64 20.89
C ALA A 139 -2.55 -3.37 21.92
N ASP A 140 -3.08 -2.15 21.92
CA ASP A 140 -4.24 -1.75 22.69
C ASP A 140 -5.54 -1.90 21.89
N ASN A 141 -6.67 -1.67 22.57
CA ASN A 141 -8.00 -1.79 21.98
C ASN A 141 -8.45 -0.51 21.22
N ILE A 142 -7.55 0.45 20.97
CA ILE A 142 -7.94 1.76 20.43
C ILE A 142 -8.50 1.65 19.01
N GLY A 143 -7.96 0.73 18.19
CA GLY A 143 -8.46 0.44 16.86
C GLY A 143 -9.95 0.11 16.88
N LYS A 144 -10.32 -0.83 17.76
CA LYS A 144 -11.71 -1.25 17.93
C LYS A 144 -12.60 -0.15 18.53
N GLN A 145 -12.10 0.59 19.52
CA GLN A 145 -12.86 1.67 20.16
C GLN A 145 -13.17 2.81 19.19
N LEU A 146 -12.25 3.12 18.28
CA LEU A 146 -12.38 4.19 17.30
C LEU A 146 -12.74 3.68 15.91
N GLN A 147 -13.19 2.43 15.79
CA GLN A 147 -13.42 1.79 14.49
C GLN A 147 -14.31 2.64 13.58
N GLY A 148 -13.86 2.85 12.34
CA GLY A 148 -14.56 3.66 11.34
C GLY A 148 -14.22 5.16 11.40
N LEU A 149 -13.56 5.63 12.46
CA LEU A 149 -13.06 7.00 12.51
C LEU A 149 -11.95 7.20 11.48
N THR A 150 -12.14 8.19 10.61
CA THR A 150 -11.10 8.65 9.69
C THR A 150 -10.60 10.02 10.14
N LEU A 151 -9.33 10.08 10.51
CA LEU A 151 -8.62 11.33 10.78
C LEU A 151 -8.07 11.89 9.48
N LYS A 152 -8.34 13.17 9.23
CA LYS A 152 -7.84 13.90 8.06
C LYS A 152 -6.86 14.98 8.50
N ASN A 153 -5.88 15.28 7.65
CA ASN A 153 -4.88 16.33 7.87
C ASN A 153 -4.10 16.16 9.19
N CYS A 154 -3.81 14.91 9.56
CA CYS A 154 -3.01 14.60 10.74
C CYS A 154 -1.55 14.36 10.35
N ARG A 155 -0.63 14.65 11.27
CA ARG A 155 0.77 14.21 11.16
C ARG A 155 0.95 12.96 11.99
N VAL A 156 1.62 11.97 11.43
CA VAL A 156 1.98 10.74 12.12
C VAL A 156 3.50 10.62 12.23
N SER A 157 3.97 10.08 13.34
CA SER A 157 5.36 9.70 13.54
C SER A 157 5.42 8.32 14.18
N ILE A 158 6.25 7.42 13.64
CA ILE A 158 6.48 6.09 14.22
C ILE A 158 7.88 6.03 14.78
N GLN A 159 8.00 5.71 16.06
CA GLN A 159 9.26 5.71 16.80
C GLN A 159 9.44 4.42 17.59
N ARG A 160 10.68 4.16 17.99
CA ARG A 160 10.97 3.08 18.94
C ARG A 160 10.59 3.51 20.35
N GLU A 161 10.19 2.55 21.17
CA GLU A 161 9.81 2.79 22.58
C GLU A 161 10.96 3.35 23.43
N SER A 162 12.21 3.03 23.11
CA SER A 162 13.40 3.49 23.85
C SER A 162 13.70 4.99 23.74
N GLY A 163 12.86 5.78 23.06
CA GLY A 163 12.74 7.24 23.21
C GLY A 163 13.93 8.11 22.76
N LYS A 164 15.08 7.51 22.40
CA LYS A 164 16.31 8.22 22.04
C LYS A 164 16.65 8.19 20.54
N GLN A 165 15.78 7.67 19.69
CA GLN A 165 16.07 7.54 18.26
C GLN A 165 15.18 8.40 17.37
N LYS A 166 15.78 8.82 16.24
CA LYS A 166 15.10 9.48 15.12
C LYS A 166 13.88 8.67 14.70
N SER A 167 12.80 9.39 14.37
CA SER A 167 11.57 8.82 13.81
C SER A 167 11.88 7.87 12.64
N LEU A 168 11.26 6.69 12.66
CA LEU A 168 11.38 5.68 11.60
C LEU A 168 10.52 6.04 10.39
N TYR A 169 9.43 6.78 10.63
CA TYR A 169 8.52 7.24 9.61
C TYR A 169 7.82 8.51 10.07
N ASP A 170 7.78 9.52 9.22
CA ASP A 170 6.96 10.72 9.41
C ASP A 170 6.09 10.93 8.18
N GLY A 171 4.82 11.24 8.40
CA GLY A 171 3.87 11.45 7.32
C GLY A 171 2.78 12.45 7.67
N PHE A 172 2.15 13.03 6.66
CA PHE A 172 1.01 13.92 6.81
C PHE A 172 -0.12 13.51 5.85
N GLY A 173 -1.34 13.43 6.36
CA GLY A 173 -2.46 12.90 5.59
C GLY A 173 -3.53 12.23 6.44
N GLU A 174 -3.97 11.05 6.00
CA GLU A 174 -5.17 10.39 6.50
C GLU A 174 -4.85 9.07 7.20
N VAL A 175 -5.49 8.84 8.34
CA VAL A 175 -5.44 7.61 9.15
C VAL A 175 -6.87 7.11 9.36
N LEU A 176 -7.09 5.81 9.15
CA LEU A 176 -8.35 5.13 9.38
C LEU A 176 -8.21 4.16 10.55
N PHE A 177 -9.07 4.24 11.56
CA PHE A 177 -9.14 3.24 12.62
C PHE A 177 -9.98 2.04 12.17
N THR A 178 -9.44 0.84 12.34
CA THR A 178 -10.06 -0.44 11.98
C THR A 178 -10.26 -1.27 13.23
N HIS A 179 -11.08 -2.32 13.15
CA HIS A 179 -11.35 -3.22 14.28
C HIS A 179 -10.10 -3.84 14.92
N TYR A 180 -8.97 -3.90 14.21
CA TYR A 180 -7.70 -4.46 14.70
C TYR A 180 -6.61 -3.41 14.96
N GLY A 181 -6.80 -2.15 14.57
CA GLY A 181 -5.75 -1.15 14.68
C GLY A 181 -5.96 0.04 13.75
N VAL A 182 -4.95 0.35 12.95
CA VAL A 182 -4.92 1.54 12.08
C VAL A 182 -4.55 1.20 10.63
N SER A 183 -5.15 1.93 9.71
CA SER A 183 -5.01 1.79 8.26
C SER A 183 -5.08 3.18 7.61
N GLY A 184 -5.40 3.24 6.32
CA GLY A 184 -5.43 4.46 5.53
C GLY A 184 -4.07 4.80 4.90
N PRO A 185 -4.03 5.75 3.94
CA PRO A 185 -2.87 5.96 3.07
C PRO A 185 -1.54 6.13 3.82
N LEU A 186 -1.56 6.79 4.98
CA LEU A 186 -0.36 6.98 5.79
C LEU A 186 0.14 5.67 6.41
N MET A 187 -0.76 4.89 7.00
CA MET A 187 -0.38 3.63 7.66
C MET A 187 0.02 2.56 6.64
N LEU A 188 -0.66 2.50 5.49
CA LEU A 188 -0.26 1.64 4.37
C LEU A 188 1.17 1.98 3.94
N SER A 189 1.49 3.26 3.73
CA SER A 189 2.84 3.70 3.35
C SER A 189 3.87 3.40 4.44
N ALA A 190 3.51 3.64 5.71
CA ALA A 190 4.38 3.38 6.84
C ALA A 190 4.72 1.89 6.98
N SER A 191 3.74 1.00 6.77
CA SER A 191 3.91 -0.46 6.89
C SER A 191 5.06 -0.99 6.03
N SER A 192 5.24 -0.44 4.82
CA SER A 192 6.32 -0.81 3.89
C SER A 192 7.72 -0.39 4.35
N ILE A 193 7.81 0.53 5.31
CA ILE A 193 9.08 1.07 5.84
C ILE A 193 9.39 0.44 7.20
N VAL A 194 8.39 0.35 8.09
CA VAL A 194 8.58 -0.09 9.47
C VAL A 194 8.28 -1.58 9.70
N GLY A 195 7.78 -2.31 8.70
CA GLY A 195 7.36 -3.70 8.83
C GLY A 195 8.42 -4.62 9.44
N ASP A 196 9.66 -4.57 8.95
CA ASP A 196 10.78 -5.37 9.50
C ASP A 196 11.09 -5.04 10.96
N LYS A 197 10.86 -3.78 11.37
CA LYS A 197 11.11 -3.32 12.74
C LYS A 197 9.98 -3.76 13.66
N LEU A 198 8.73 -3.63 13.21
CA LEU A 198 7.55 -4.10 13.93
C LEU A 198 7.59 -5.62 14.21
N GLN A 199 8.25 -6.41 13.37
CA GLN A 199 8.46 -7.85 13.64
C GLN A 199 9.44 -8.13 14.77
N LYS A 200 10.35 -7.19 15.08
CA LYS A 200 11.43 -7.37 16.04
C LYS A 200 11.13 -6.72 17.39
N GLU A 201 10.46 -5.57 17.37
CA GLU A 201 10.18 -4.77 18.56
C GLU A 201 8.86 -4.00 18.42
N PRO A 202 8.14 -3.74 19.52
CA PRO A 202 6.99 -2.85 19.49
C PRO A 202 7.43 -1.44 19.11
N LEU A 203 6.58 -0.74 18.35
CA LEU A 203 6.77 0.65 17.97
C LEU A 203 5.64 1.50 18.53
N ILE A 204 5.94 2.78 18.73
CA ILE A 204 5.00 3.79 19.18
C ILE A 204 4.53 4.61 17.98
N LEU A 205 3.23 4.65 17.78
CA LEU A 205 2.59 5.58 16.84
C LEU A 205 2.17 6.85 17.58
N HIS A 206 2.70 7.98 17.14
CA HIS A 206 2.26 9.31 17.54
C HIS A 206 1.37 9.91 16.45
N ILE A 207 0.21 10.40 16.84
CA ILE A 207 -0.71 11.12 15.95
C ILE A 207 -0.89 12.53 16.47
N ASP A 208 -0.49 13.51 15.66
CA ASP A 208 -0.75 14.92 15.86
C ASP A 208 -1.98 15.32 15.03
N LEU A 209 -3.04 15.67 15.74
CA LEU A 209 -4.36 15.98 15.20
C LEU A 209 -4.47 17.44 14.74
N LYS A 210 -3.52 18.31 15.14
CA LYS A 210 -3.47 19.72 14.75
C LYS A 210 -2.04 20.16 14.41
N PRO A 211 -1.41 19.56 13.40
CA PRO A 211 -0.01 19.84 13.05
C PRO A 211 0.23 21.25 12.50
N ALA A 212 -0.84 21.98 12.17
CA ALA A 212 -0.77 23.38 11.73
C ALA A 212 -0.73 24.39 12.90
N LEU A 213 -0.88 23.94 14.15
CA LEU A 213 -0.89 24.81 15.33
C LEU A 213 0.28 24.44 16.25
N SER A 214 0.97 25.46 16.77
CA SER A 214 1.85 25.25 17.92
C SER A 214 1.02 24.92 19.17
N MET A 215 1.65 24.32 20.18
CA MET A 215 0.98 24.05 21.46
C MET A 215 0.43 25.34 22.09
N GLU A 216 1.18 26.44 22.02
CA GLU A 216 0.75 27.75 22.53
C GLU A 216 -0.47 28.30 21.76
N GLN A 217 -0.48 28.18 20.43
CA GLN A 217 -1.63 28.58 19.62
C GLN A 217 -2.86 27.72 19.90
N LEU A 218 -2.67 26.42 20.09
CA LEU A 218 -3.73 25.49 20.42
C LEU A 218 -4.32 25.82 21.80
N ASP A 219 -3.45 26.03 22.80
CA ASP A 219 -3.84 26.37 24.17
C ASP A 219 -4.62 27.69 24.22
N LYS A 220 -4.11 28.74 23.59
CA LYS A 220 -4.80 30.04 23.48
C LYS A 220 -6.18 29.89 22.85
N ARG A 221 -6.31 29.12 21.76
CA ARG A 221 -7.61 28.87 21.10
C ARG A 221 -8.59 28.10 21.98
N ILE A 222 -8.09 27.18 22.80
CA ILE A 222 -8.90 26.42 23.74
C ILE A 222 -9.41 27.38 24.82
N VAL A 223 -8.51 28.14 25.47
CA VAL A 223 -8.83 29.11 26.52
C VAL A 223 -9.87 30.14 26.04
N GLU A 224 -9.60 30.83 24.92
CA GLU A 224 -10.52 31.83 24.34
C GLU A 224 -11.93 31.26 24.11
N ARG A 225 -12.01 30.00 23.69
CA ARG A 225 -13.27 29.34 23.39
C ARG A 225 -14.03 28.88 24.63
N PHE A 226 -13.32 28.42 25.66
CA PHE A 226 -13.93 28.03 26.93
C PHE A 226 -14.50 29.22 27.69
N PHE A 227 -13.81 30.35 27.70
CA PHE A 227 -14.25 31.54 28.42
C PHE A 227 -15.17 32.47 27.60
N GLY A 228 -15.25 32.28 26.27
CA GLY A 228 -16.11 33.07 25.37
C GLY A 228 -17.54 32.55 25.20
N THR A 229 -17.87 31.33 25.66
CA THR A 229 -19.23 30.75 25.56
C THR A 229 -19.87 30.56 26.92
N HIS A 230 -21.07 31.11 27.13
CA HIS A 230 -21.86 30.96 28.37
C HIS A 230 -22.57 29.61 28.55
N GLU A 231 -22.39 28.64 27.64
CA GLU A 231 -22.85 27.26 27.84
C GLU A 231 -21.66 26.39 28.32
N PHE A 232 -21.68 25.99 29.59
CA PHE A 232 -20.67 25.17 30.26
C PHE A 232 -20.73 23.68 29.87
N ILE A 233 -20.85 23.36 28.59
CA ILE A 233 -20.79 21.98 28.11
C ILE A 233 -19.51 21.82 27.30
N VAL A 234 -18.50 21.20 27.93
CA VAL A 234 -17.18 20.88 27.36
C VAL A 234 -17.31 20.31 25.94
N GLU A 235 -18.27 19.40 25.75
CA GLU A 235 -18.52 18.75 24.47
C GLU A 235 -19.00 19.74 23.38
N LYS A 236 -19.91 20.68 23.70
CA LYS A 236 -20.39 21.69 22.73
C LYS A 236 -19.31 22.72 22.38
N CYS A 237 -18.51 23.12 23.37
CA CYS A 237 -17.37 24.03 23.16
C CYS A 237 -16.38 23.43 22.15
N LEU A 238 -16.14 22.12 22.23
CA LEU A 238 -15.26 21.38 21.32
C LEU A 238 -15.96 20.99 20.01
N GLN A 239 -17.28 20.72 19.99
CA GLN A 239 -18.03 20.30 18.79
C GLN A 239 -18.25 21.42 17.77
N LYS A 240 -18.43 22.69 18.13
CA LYS A 240 -18.48 23.79 17.13
C LYS A 240 -17.14 24.01 16.42
N SER A 241 -16.09 23.28 16.80
CA SER A 241 -14.85 23.19 16.05
C SER A 241 -14.88 22.08 15.01
N SER A 242 -16.01 21.44 14.69
CA SER A 242 -16.15 20.32 13.73
C SER A 242 -15.88 20.66 12.24
N SER A 243 -15.27 21.81 11.96
CA SER A 243 -14.34 22.00 10.82
C SER A 243 -12.87 21.63 11.15
N CYS A 244 -12.64 21.00 12.31
CA CYS A 244 -11.36 20.94 13.02
C CYS A 244 -11.44 19.89 14.15
N GLN A 245 -11.31 18.60 13.79
CA GLN A 245 -11.38 17.44 14.70
C GLN A 245 -10.40 17.52 15.91
N HIS A 246 -10.79 16.83 16.98
CA HIS A 246 -10.37 16.98 18.37
C HIS A 246 -8.91 16.62 18.63
N GLY A 247 -8.31 17.21 19.67
CA GLY A 247 -6.95 16.96 20.13
C GLY A 247 -6.90 15.92 21.24
N ASN A 248 -5.95 14.99 21.14
CA ASN A 248 -5.19 14.40 22.21
C ASN A 248 -4.02 13.63 21.58
N ARG A 249 -2.82 13.72 22.18
CA ARG A 249 -1.74 12.79 21.85
C ARG A 249 -2.13 11.42 22.41
N SER A 250 -2.61 10.55 21.55
CA SER A 250 -2.74 9.13 21.88
C SER A 250 -1.40 8.45 21.60
N VAL A 251 -0.80 7.88 22.65
CA VAL A 251 0.33 6.95 22.52
C VAL A 251 -0.30 5.58 22.34
N VAL A 252 -0.22 5.05 21.12
CA VAL A 252 -0.80 3.75 20.78
C VAL A 252 0.34 2.75 20.60
N PRO A 253 0.56 1.82 21.55
CA PRO A 253 1.50 0.74 21.34
C PRO A 253 0.99 -0.13 20.19
N CYS A 254 1.85 -0.49 19.23
CA CYS A 254 1.48 -1.33 18.07
C CYS A 254 2.21 -2.68 18.11
N ARG A 255 1.52 -3.75 17.70
CA ARG A 255 2.07 -5.11 17.50
C ARG A 255 1.44 -5.69 16.24
N LEU A 256 2.16 -6.45 15.41
CA LEU A 256 1.54 -7.15 14.28
C LEU A 256 0.53 -8.22 14.76
N GLY A 257 -0.66 -8.21 14.18
CA GLY A 257 -1.58 -9.35 14.20
C GLY A 257 -1.42 -10.13 12.89
N CYS A 258 -1.50 -11.46 13.01
CA CYS A 258 -1.47 -12.41 11.90
C CYS A 258 -2.67 -12.22 10.96
#